data_AF-A0A7V2JR17-F1
#
_entry.id   AF-A0A7V2JR17-F1
#
_cell.length_a   1.000
_cell.length_b   1.000
_cell.length_c   1.000
_cell.angle_alpha   90.00
_cell.angle_beta   90.00
_cell.angle_gamma   90.00
#
_symmetry.space_group_name_H-M   'P 1'
#
loop_
_entity.id
_entity.type
_entity.pdbx_description
1 polymer ?
#
loop_
_entity_poly.entity_id
_entity_poly.type
_entity_poly.pdbx_seq_one_letter_code
_entity_poly.pdbx_strand_id
1 'polypeptide(L)'
;RIREHYPMVMHGVSMSIGSTQPLDQDYLTRLKVLIERVEPEWFSDHLCWTGVHGVNLHDLMPLPYTGETVKHVADRISRVQDFMGRQMLLENVSSYVSYRDSQMSEWEFYCEVVERADCLMLLDINNIYVSAFNHNFDAYDYLQAMPAERVCQIHLAGHTHEGDLIIDTHDHPIADPVFELYAAAVRRFGRVSTMIERDDNIPPLAELLDELGQVRNIAEQELKERVA
;
A
#
# COMPACT_ATOMS: atom_id res chain seq x y z
N ARG A 1 12.65 20.58 10.67
CA ARG A 1 11.52 21.48 10.99
C ARG A 1 10.21 20.72 11.11
N ILE A 2 9.61 20.12 10.06
CA ILE A 2 8.37 19.32 10.25
C ILE A 2 8.60 18.13 11.20
N ARG A 3 9.69 17.37 10.97
CA ARG A 3 10.11 16.25 11.84
C ARG A 3 10.26 16.60 13.32
N GLU A 4 10.55 17.87 13.66
CA GLU A 4 10.70 18.29 15.07
C GLU A 4 9.36 18.31 15.80
N HIS A 5 8.24 18.33 15.07
CA HIS A 5 6.89 18.40 15.62
C HIS A 5 6.08 17.12 15.39
N TYR A 6 6.39 16.35 14.34
CA TYR A 6 5.61 15.19 13.94
C TYR A 6 6.54 14.03 13.54
N PRO A 7 6.24 12.78 13.95
CA PRO A 7 6.83 11.60 13.33
C PRO A 7 6.59 11.65 11.83
N MET A 8 7.60 11.29 11.05
CA MET A 8 7.52 11.29 9.60
C MET A 8 7.70 9.87 9.09
N VAL A 9 6.90 9.51 8.09
CA VAL A 9 7.05 8.32 7.28
C VAL A 9 7.33 8.76 5.85
N MET A 10 7.94 7.89 5.04
CA MET A 10 8.18 8.16 3.63
C MET A 10 7.49 7.10 2.78
N HIS A 11 6.79 7.53 1.75
CA HIS A 11 6.18 6.63 0.78
C HIS A 11 6.64 7.03 -0.62
N GLY A 12 7.13 6.06 -1.39
CA GLY A 12 7.69 6.23 -2.72
C GLY A 12 6.76 5.70 -3.82
N VAL A 13 6.81 6.34 -4.98
CA VAL A 13 5.95 6.04 -6.15
C VAL A 13 6.74 5.58 -7.37
N SER A 14 8.04 5.29 -7.23
CA SER A 14 8.94 5.21 -8.40
C SER A 14 10.02 4.14 -8.34
N MET A 15 10.12 3.35 -7.26
CA MET A 15 11.16 2.30 -7.20
C MET A 15 10.93 1.20 -8.24
N SER A 16 9.66 0.97 -8.63
CA SER A 16 9.27 -0.02 -9.64
C SER A 16 9.86 -1.40 -9.33
N ILE A 17 9.63 -1.89 -8.12
CA ILE A 17 10.30 -3.08 -7.57
C ILE A 17 10.06 -4.33 -8.43
N GLY A 18 8.91 -4.41 -9.11
CA GLY A 18 8.54 -5.49 -10.02
C GLY A 18 9.20 -5.44 -11.41
N SER A 19 9.92 -4.36 -11.75
CA SER A 19 10.55 -4.25 -13.08
C SER A 19 11.63 -5.30 -13.30
N THR A 20 11.76 -5.75 -14.54
CA THR A 20 12.86 -6.62 -14.99
C THR A 20 14.15 -5.85 -15.27
N GLN A 21 14.09 -4.51 -15.35
CA GLN A 21 15.29 -3.69 -15.47
C GLN A 21 16.10 -3.73 -14.16
N PRO A 22 17.43 -3.56 -14.22
CA PRO A 22 18.25 -3.42 -13.01
C PRO A 22 17.71 -2.32 -12.08
N LEU A 23 17.85 -2.51 -10.77
CA LEU A 23 17.56 -1.45 -9.79
C LEU A 23 18.38 -0.20 -10.11
N ASP A 24 17.71 0.95 -10.22
CA ASP A 24 18.34 2.24 -10.48
C ASP A 24 19.18 2.67 -9.27
N GLN A 25 20.50 2.53 -9.38
CA GLN A 25 21.44 2.84 -8.31
C GLN A 25 21.51 4.34 -8.01
N ASP A 26 21.28 5.20 -9.01
CA ASP A 26 21.26 6.64 -8.81
C ASP A 26 20.01 7.03 -8.02
N TYR A 27 18.86 6.43 -8.32
CA TYR A 27 17.64 6.57 -7.52
C TYR A 27 17.85 6.10 -6.08
N LEU A 28 18.36 4.88 -5.87
CA LEU A 28 18.59 4.35 -4.52
C LEU A 28 19.57 5.22 -3.73
N THR A 29 20.62 5.74 -4.35
CA THR A 29 21.56 6.67 -3.70
C THR A 29 20.87 7.96 -3.26
N ARG A 30 20.04 8.57 -4.13
CA ARG A 30 19.26 9.77 -3.77
C ARG A 30 18.25 9.48 -2.65
N LEU A 31 17.56 8.35 -2.72
CA LEU A 31 16.60 7.92 -1.71
C LEU A 31 17.29 7.70 -0.36
N LYS A 32 18.47 7.08 -0.33
CA LYS A 32 19.25 6.88 0.89
C LYS A 32 19.64 8.20 1.54
N VAL A 33 20.16 9.15 0.76
CA VAL A 33 20.46 10.51 1.24
C VAL A 33 19.22 11.20 1.80
N LEU A 34 18.06 11.01 1.17
CA LEU A 34 16.80 11.57 1.66
C LEU A 34 16.36 10.91 2.97
N ILE A 35 16.44 9.58 3.08
CA ILE A 35 16.13 8.82 4.30
C ILE A 35 17.06 9.24 5.44
N GLU A 36 18.37 9.42 5.19
CA GLU A 36 19.33 9.89 6.20
C GLU A 36 19.04 11.32 6.66
N ARG A 37 18.50 12.17 5.79
CA ARG A 37 18.11 13.55 6.11
C ARG A 37 16.78 13.64 6.84
N VAL A 38 15.80 12.85 6.42
CA VAL A 38 14.43 12.87 6.95
C VAL A 38 14.32 12.01 8.20
N GLU A 39 15.16 10.97 8.34
CA GLU A 39 15.15 10.02 9.44
C GLU A 39 13.72 9.53 9.77
N PRO A 40 13.00 8.91 8.80
CA PRO A 40 11.61 8.54 8.99
C PRO A 40 11.47 7.24 9.80
N GLU A 41 10.34 7.09 10.49
CA GLU A 41 9.99 5.88 11.27
C GLU A 41 10.05 4.62 10.40
N TRP A 42 9.61 4.74 9.15
CA TRP A 42 9.79 3.74 8.08
C TRP A 42 9.69 4.38 6.70
N PHE A 43 10.02 3.59 5.69
CA PHE A 43 9.81 3.96 4.29
C PHE A 43 9.12 2.83 3.53
N SER A 44 8.24 3.19 2.60
CA SER A 44 7.49 2.26 1.75
C SER A 44 7.62 2.60 0.27
N ASP A 45 7.30 1.64 -0.59
CA ASP A 45 7.05 1.82 -2.03
C ASP A 45 6.07 0.73 -2.50
N HIS A 46 5.67 0.75 -3.76
CA HIS A 46 4.59 -0.09 -4.27
C HIS A 46 5.05 -1.47 -4.74
N LEU A 47 4.20 -2.49 -4.55
CA LEU A 47 4.38 -3.84 -5.12
C LEU A 47 3.93 -3.89 -6.59
N CYS A 48 4.58 -3.09 -7.43
CA CYS A 48 4.23 -2.97 -8.85
C CYS A 48 5.46 -2.74 -9.73
N TRP A 49 5.21 -2.56 -11.02
CA TRP A 49 6.16 -1.94 -11.93
C TRP A 49 5.51 -0.70 -12.55
N THR A 50 6.28 0.38 -12.68
CA THR A 50 5.77 1.66 -13.22
C THR A 50 6.27 1.93 -14.63
N GLY A 51 6.97 0.98 -15.25
CA GLY A 51 7.51 1.15 -16.60
C GLY A 51 8.50 0.06 -17.04
N VAL A 52 8.71 -0.03 -18.36
CA VAL A 52 9.77 -0.84 -18.98
C VAL A 52 10.48 0.02 -20.02
N HIS A 53 11.78 -0.22 -20.22
CA HIS A 53 12.60 0.47 -21.23
C HIS A 53 12.77 1.98 -21.01
N GLY A 54 12.75 2.45 -19.75
CA GLY A 54 12.98 3.85 -19.42
C GLY A 54 11.78 4.78 -19.65
N VAL A 55 10.59 4.23 -19.95
CA VAL A 55 9.33 4.97 -20.00
C VAL A 55 8.56 4.66 -18.73
N ASN A 56 8.37 5.67 -17.87
CA ASN A 56 7.46 5.59 -16.74
C ASN A 56 6.02 5.76 -17.27
N LEU A 57 5.16 4.79 -17.01
CA LEU A 57 3.78 4.74 -17.47
C LEU A 57 2.84 5.59 -16.61
N HIS A 58 3.34 6.24 -15.54
CA HIS A 58 2.56 6.97 -14.53
C HIS A 58 1.47 6.15 -13.83
N ASP A 59 1.34 4.87 -14.18
CA ASP A 59 0.35 3.92 -13.69
C ASP A 59 1.05 2.74 -13.01
N LEU A 60 0.41 2.19 -11.98
CA LEU A 60 0.93 1.11 -11.16
C LEU A 60 0.49 -0.23 -11.75
N MET A 61 1.33 -0.82 -12.60
CA MET A 61 0.94 -2.00 -13.34
C MET A 61 0.99 -3.27 -12.47
N PRO A 62 -0.03 -4.15 -12.52
CA PRO A 62 -0.04 -5.37 -11.74
C PRO A 62 1.05 -6.34 -12.21
N LEU A 63 1.39 -7.27 -11.33
CA LEU A 63 2.37 -8.32 -11.57
C LEU A 63 1.67 -9.67 -11.78
N PRO A 64 2.22 -10.58 -12.60
CA PRO A 64 1.71 -11.94 -12.67
C PRO A 64 2.03 -12.67 -11.35
N TYR A 65 1.01 -13.20 -10.68
CA TYR A 65 1.15 -13.83 -9.35
C TYR A 65 1.69 -15.26 -9.47
N THR A 66 2.99 -15.38 -9.75
CA THR A 66 3.68 -16.66 -9.91
C THR A 66 4.85 -16.80 -8.94
N GLY A 67 5.28 -18.03 -8.66
CA GLY A 67 6.45 -18.27 -7.83
C GLY A 67 7.76 -17.66 -8.38
N GLU A 68 7.88 -17.50 -9.71
CA GLU A 68 9.01 -16.81 -10.34
C GLU A 68 8.99 -15.32 -10.00
N THR A 69 7.82 -14.69 -10.11
CA THR A 69 7.63 -13.28 -9.76
C THR A 69 7.91 -13.04 -8.28
N VAL A 70 7.42 -13.92 -7.39
CA VAL A 70 7.70 -13.85 -5.95
C VAL A 70 9.21 -13.82 -5.71
N LYS A 71 9.94 -14.76 -6.31
CA LYS A 71 11.40 -14.81 -6.18
C LYS A 71 12.08 -13.55 -6.71
N HIS A 72 11.71 -13.10 -7.91
CA HIS A 72 12.29 -11.90 -8.53
C HIS A 72 12.09 -10.65 -7.67
N VAL A 73 10.87 -10.43 -7.20
CA VAL A 73 10.52 -9.27 -6.39
C VAL A 73 11.19 -9.34 -5.02
N ALA A 74 11.11 -10.49 -4.34
CA ALA A 74 11.75 -10.68 -3.03
C ALA A 74 13.26 -10.46 -3.07
N ASP A 75 13.95 -11.04 -4.05
CA ASP A 75 15.40 -10.86 -4.21
C ASP A 75 15.77 -9.37 -4.41
N ARG A 76 14.91 -8.58 -5.06
CA ARG A 76 15.12 -7.13 -5.25
C ARG A 76 14.85 -6.34 -3.99
N ILE A 77 13.79 -6.65 -3.26
CA ILE A 77 13.49 -6.03 -1.96
C ILE A 77 14.66 -6.24 -1.01
N SER A 78 15.17 -7.48 -0.88
CA SER A 78 16.32 -7.77 -0.03
C SER A 78 17.53 -6.90 -0.40
N ARG A 79 17.84 -6.74 -1.69
CA ARG A 79 18.93 -5.86 -2.14
C ARG A 79 18.71 -4.38 -1.81
N VAL A 80 17.47 -3.90 -1.89
CA VAL A 80 17.13 -2.53 -1.49
C VAL A 80 17.30 -2.38 0.03
N GLN A 81 16.76 -3.30 0.82
CA GLN A 81 16.90 -3.29 2.28
C GLN A 81 18.37 -3.35 2.71
N ASP A 82 19.19 -4.20 2.08
CA ASP A 82 20.64 -4.28 2.30
C ASP A 82 21.33 -2.94 1.99
N PHE A 83 20.98 -2.30 0.87
CA PHE A 83 21.54 -1.02 0.48
C PHE A 83 21.12 0.11 1.44
N MET A 84 19.86 0.13 1.86
CA MET A 84 19.30 1.11 2.79
C MET A 84 19.74 0.87 4.23
N GLY A 85 20.10 -0.37 4.59
CA GLY A 85 20.46 -0.78 5.95
C GLY A 85 19.27 -0.86 6.91
N ARG A 86 18.04 -1.02 6.39
CA ARG A 86 16.81 -1.09 7.19
C ARG A 86 15.68 -1.77 6.42
N GLN A 87 14.70 -2.30 7.16
CA GLN A 87 13.51 -2.92 6.59
C GLN A 87 12.60 -1.88 5.93
N MET A 88 11.97 -2.26 4.83
CA MET A 88 10.99 -1.43 4.11
C MET A 88 9.58 -1.99 4.25
N LEU A 89 8.59 -1.14 3.99
CA LEU A 89 7.21 -1.57 3.78
C LEU A 89 6.95 -1.68 2.27
N LEU A 90 6.11 -2.63 1.88
CA LEU A 90 5.51 -2.64 0.56
C LEU A 90 4.04 -2.34 0.64
N GLU A 91 3.51 -1.68 -0.39
CA GLU A 91 2.09 -1.38 -0.53
C GLU A 91 1.44 -2.25 -1.60
N ASN A 92 0.24 -2.78 -1.30
CA ASN A 92 -0.61 -3.41 -2.31
C ASN A 92 -1.22 -2.34 -3.25
N VAL A 93 -1.36 -2.70 -4.51
CA VAL A 93 -1.89 -1.80 -5.54
C VAL A 93 -3.28 -2.25 -5.98
N SER A 94 -4.10 -1.31 -6.42
CA SER A 94 -5.32 -1.62 -7.15
C SER A 94 -4.97 -2.32 -8.48
N SER A 95 -5.84 -3.21 -8.94
CA SER A 95 -5.65 -3.94 -10.20
C SER A 95 -6.92 -3.94 -11.05
N TYR A 96 -6.74 -3.73 -12.36
CA TYR A 96 -7.82 -3.72 -13.36
C TYR A 96 -7.76 -4.91 -14.31
N VAL A 97 -6.65 -5.63 -14.31
CA VAL A 97 -6.39 -6.77 -15.20
C VAL A 97 -5.69 -7.88 -14.45
N SER A 98 -6.06 -9.12 -14.73
CA SER A 98 -5.41 -10.30 -14.18
C SER A 98 -4.65 -11.07 -15.25
N TYR A 99 -3.52 -11.67 -14.86
CA TYR A 99 -2.74 -12.51 -15.74
C TYR A 99 -3.26 -13.94 -15.71
N ARG A 100 -3.47 -14.55 -16.88
CA ARG A 100 -3.89 -15.96 -17.01
C ARG A 100 -2.92 -16.94 -16.36
N ASP A 101 -1.64 -16.57 -16.31
CA ASP A 101 -0.58 -17.39 -15.76
C ASP A 101 -0.46 -17.27 -14.23
N SER A 102 -1.30 -16.46 -13.58
CA SER A 102 -1.33 -16.34 -12.12
C SER A 102 -1.69 -17.68 -11.47
N GLN A 103 -0.90 -18.08 -10.48
CA GLN A 103 -0.97 -19.38 -9.81
C GLN A 103 -1.53 -19.30 -8.39
N MET A 104 -1.68 -18.07 -7.89
CA MET A 104 -2.13 -17.74 -6.54
C MET A 104 -2.96 -16.45 -6.59
N SER A 105 -3.73 -16.22 -5.53
CA SER A 105 -4.44 -14.96 -5.32
C SER A 105 -3.47 -13.79 -5.04
N GLU A 106 -3.99 -12.57 -5.12
CA GLU A 106 -3.21 -11.36 -4.85
C GLU A 106 -2.65 -11.35 -3.41
N TRP A 107 -3.48 -11.71 -2.42
CA TRP A 107 -3.06 -11.74 -1.02
C TRP A 107 -2.07 -12.86 -0.72
N GLU A 108 -2.20 -14.03 -1.37
CA GLU A 108 -1.19 -15.09 -1.28
C GLU A 108 0.15 -14.62 -1.85
N PHE A 109 0.14 -13.98 -3.02
CA PHE A 109 1.34 -13.42 -3.63
C PHE A 109 2.03 -12.39 -2.74
N TYR A 110 1.26 -11.46 -2.17
CA TYR A 110 1.79 -10.42 -1.31
C TYR A 110 2.38 -11.00 -0.02
N CYS A 111 1.68 -11.94 0.64
CA CYS A 111 2.20 -12.65 1.80
C CYS A 111 3.51 -13.40 1.50
N GLU A 112 3.58 -14.13 0.39
CA GLU A 112 4.78 -14.86 -0.03
C GLU A 112 5.97 -13.93 -0.31
N VAL A 113 5.73 -12.78 -0.96
CA VAL A 113 6.77 -11.76 -1.18
C VAL A 113 7.28 -11.20 0.15
N VAL A 114 6.36 -10.83 1.05
CA VAL A 114 6.70 -10.22 2.34
C VAL A 114 7.48 -11.19 3.23
N GLU A 115 7.04 -12.44 3.30
CA GLU A 115 7.71 -13.46 4.09
C GLU A 115 9.11 -13.76 3.53
N ARG A 116 9.23 -13.95 2.21
CA ARG A 116 10.51 -14.28 1.58
C ARG A 116 11.53 -13.14 1.63
N ALA A 117 11.07 -11.90 1.49
CA ALA A 117 11.94 -10.73 1.53
C ALA A 117 12.24 -10.24 2.95
N ASP A 118 11.53 -10.79 3.94
CA ASP A 118 11.49 -10.27 5.32
C ASP A 118 11.26 -8.75 5.34
N CYS A 119 10.18 -8.30 4.70
CA CYS A 119 9.75 -6.90 4.71
C CYS A 119 8.45 -6.72 5.50
N LEU A 120 7.89 -5.51 5.51
CA LEU A 120 6.65 -5.17 6.21
C LEU A 120 5.57 -4.73 5.21
N MET A 121 4.34 -4.58 5.71
CA MET A 121 3.16 -4.27 4.91
C MET A 121 2.62 -2.89 5.22
N LEU A 122 2.32 -2.16 4.15
CA LEU A 122 1.41 -1.03 4.10
C LEU A 122 0.16 -1.53 3.36
N LEU A 123 -0.99 -1.53 4.03
CA LEU A 123 -2.24 -1.94 3.42
C LEU A 123 -3.06 -0.74 2.98
N ASP A 124 -3.21 -0.55 1.67
CA ASP A 124 -4.22 0.37 1.17
C ASP A 124 -5.56 -0.36 1.06
N ILE A 125 -6.52 0.07 1.88
CA ILE A 125 -7.86 -0.53 1.97
C ILE A 125 -8.70 -0.15 0.75
N ASN A 126 -8.51 1.04 0.21
CA ASN A 126 -9.16 1.47 -1.01
C ASN A 126 -8.71 0.56 -2.18
N ASN A 127 -7.42 0.26 -2.30
CA ASN A 127 -6.88 -0.66 -3.31
C ASN A 127 -7.45 -2.06 -3.19
N ILE A 128 -7.58 -2.59 -1.97
CA ILE A 128 -8.23 -3.89 -1.73
C ILE A 128 -9.69 -3.84 -2.21
N TYR A 129 -10.43 -2.78 -1.90
CA TYR A 129 -11.82 -2.63 -2.31
C TYR A 129 -11.95 -2.52 -3.84
N VAL A 130 -11.12 -1.69 -4.49
CA VAL A 130 -11.09 -1.52 -5.94
C VAL A 130 -10.79 -2.86 -6.63
N SER A 131 -9.75 -3.57 -6.20
CA SER A 131 -9.40 -4.90 -6.74
C SER A 131 -10.53 -5.91 -6.51
N ALA A 132 -11.14 -5.93 -5.32
CA ALA A 132 -12.23 -6.85 -4.99
C ALA A 132 -13.44 -6.64 -5.90
N PHE A 133 -13.83 -5.38 -6.12
CA PHE A 133 -14.91 -5.04 -7.04
C PHE A 133 -14.58 -5.44 -8.48
N ASN A 134 -13.40 -5.06 -8.97
CA ASN A 134 -13.01 -5.26 -10.38
C ASN A 134 -12.79 -6.74 -10.73
N HIS A 135 -12.31 -7.55 -9.79
CA HIS A 135 -12.03 -8.98 -10.00
C HIS A 135 -13.08 -9.91 -9.39
N ASN A 136 -14.14 -9.36 -8.77
CA ASN A 136 -15.25 -10.09 -8.18
C ASN A 136 -14.80 -11.13 -7.13
N PHE A 137 -13.97 -10.69 -6.18
CA PHE A 137 -13.62 -11.47 -4.98
C PHE A 137 -14.08 -10.74 -3.70
N ASP A 138 -14.05 -11.42 -2.56
CA ASP A 138 -14.39 -10.82 -1.27
C ASP A 138 -13.18 -10.10 -0.64
N ALA A 139 -13.28 -8.78 -0.47
CA ALA A 139 -12.25 -7.96 0.18
C ALA A 139 -11.93 -8.41 1.62
N TYR A 140 -12.90 -9.00 2.33
CA TYR A 140 -12.68 -9.47 3.69
C TYR A 140 -11.76 -10.70 3.73
N ASP A 141 -11.78 -11.56 2.70
CA ASP A 141 -10.86 -12.70 2.60
C ASP A 141 -9.40 -12.23 2.49
N TYR A 142 -9.17 -11.15 1.73
CA TYR A 142 -7.87 -10.48 1.64
C TYR A 142 -7.39 -10.05 3.04
N LEU A 143 -8.22 -9.31 3.79
CA LEU A 143 -7.86 -8.83 5.12
C LEU A 143 -7.59 -9.98 6.10
N GLN A 144 -8.35 -11.07 6.03
CA GLN A 144 -8.14 -12.20 6.92
C GLN A 144 -6.81 -12.90 6.68
N ALA A 145 -6.39 -12.99 5.41
CA ALA A 145 -5.15 -13.62 5.00
C ALA A 145 -3.89 -12.84 5.42
N MET A 146 -3.98 -11.54 5.69
CA MET A 146 -2.81 -10.72 6.02
C MET A 146 -2.22 -11.04 7.41
N PRO A 147 -0.90 -11.25 7.53
CA PRO A 147 -0.22 -11.45 8.81
C PRO A 147 -0.20 -10.15 9.61
N ALA A 148 -0.94 -10.10 10.73
CA ALA A 148 -1.14 -8.85 11.51
C ALA A 148 0.17 -8.22 11.99
N GLU A 149 1.13 -9.05 12.35
CA GLU A 149 2.44 -8.65 12.83
C GLU A 149 3.31 -7.96 11.76
N ARG A 150 2.98 -8.12 10.48
CA ARG A 150 3.68 -7.45 9.37
C ARG A 150 3.02 -6.13 8.98
N VAL A 151 1.75 -5.90 9.34
CA VAL A 151 0.98 -4.70 8.95
C VAL A 151 1.35 -3.52 9.83
N CYS A 152 2.05 -2.55 9.26
CA CYS A 152 2.60 -1.39 9.98
C CYS A 152 1.91 -0.07 9.64
N GLN A 153 1.32 0.03 8.45
CA GLN A 153 0.61 1.21 8.01
C GLN A 153 -0.64 0.83 7.21
N ILE A 154 -1.67 1.66 7.29
CA ILE A 154 -2.91 1.56 6.52
C ILE A 154 -3.10 2.87 5.77
N HIS A 155 -3.44 2.79 4.48
CA HIS A 155 -3.92 3.91 3.69
C HIS A 155 -5.43 3.79 3.44
N LEU A 156 -6.06 4.95 3.38
CA LEU A 156 -7.47 5.14 3.03
C LEU A 156 -7.56 6.24 1.99
N ALA A 157 -8.26 5.96 0.91
CA ALA A 157 -8.53 6.93 -0.15
C ALA A 157 -9.97 6.76 -0.65
N GLY A 158 -10.39 7.69 -1.51
CA GLY A 158 -11.57 7.50 -2.34
C GLY A 158 -11.20 7.21 -3.79
N HIS A 159 -12.19 6.79 -4.56
CA HIS A 159 -12.04 6.30 -5.92
C HIS A 159 -13.19 6.80 -6.80
N THR A 160 -13.04 6.62 -8.11
CA THR A 160 -14.08 6.93 -9.10
C THR A 160 -14.79 5.66 -9.53
N HIS A 161 -16.13 5.69 -9.56
CA HIS A 161 -16.93 4.54 -9.97
C HIS A 161 -17.51 4.76 -11.38
N GLU A 162 -17.14 3.91 -12.32
CA GLU A 162 -17.49 3.97 -13.74
C GLU A 162 -18.27 2.71 -14.14
N GLY A 163 -19.53 2.59 -13.67
CA GLY A 163 -20.42 1.51 -14.06
C GLY A 163 -20.01 0.13 -13.52
N ASP A 164 -19.33 -0.67 -14.32
CA ASP A 164 -18.82 -2.01 -13.98
C ASP A 164 -17.32 -2.02 -13.64
N LEU A 165 -16.72 -0.84 -13.51
CA LEU A 165 -15.32 -0.64 -13.13
C LEU A 165 -15.22 0.41 -12.02
N ILE A 166 -14.34 0.19 -11.06
CA ILE A 166 -13.86 1.24 -10.15
C ILE A 166 -12.42 1.57 -10.52
N ILE A 167 -12.12 2.87 -10.60
CA ILE A 167 -10.79 3.40 -10.89
C ILE A 167 -10.24 4.05 -9.62
N ASP A 168 -9.03 3.64 -9.26
CA ASP A 168 -8.30 4.13 -8.11
C ASP A 168 -7.69 5.51 -8.38
N THR A 169 -8.47 6.56 -8.10
CA THR A 169 -8.10 7.93 -8.47
C THR A 169 -7.56 8.77 -7.32
N HIS A 170 -7.76 8.34 -6.07
CA HIS A 170 -7.28 9.03 -4.86
C HIS A 170 -7.67 10.51 -4.77
N ASP A 171 -8.78 10.90 -5.39
CA ASP A 171 -9.21 12.30 -5.54
C ASP A 171 -10.62 12.56 -4.98
N HIS A 172 -11.33 11.51 -4.57
CA HIS A 172 -12.67 11.57 -3.97
C HIS A 172 -12.62 11.28 -2.46
N PRO A 173 -13.60 11.78 -1.67
CA PRO A 173 -13.78 11.38 -0.28
C PRO A 173 -13.82 9.86 -0.13
N ILE A 174 -13.36 9.35 1.01
CA ILE A 174 -13.41 7.92 1.34
C ILE A 174 -14.87 7.47 1.26
N ALA A 175 -15.13 6.42 0.47
CA ALA A 175 -16.48 5.90 0.30
C ALA A 175 -16.92 5.04 1.50
N ASP A 176 -18.23 5.00 1.78
CA ASP A 176 -18.79 4.21 2.89
C ASP A 176 -18.31 2.74 2.91
N PRO A 177 -18.26 2.01 1.77
CA PRO A 177 -17.74 0.63 1.77
C PRO A 177 -16.26 0.52 2.17
N VAL A 178 -15.45 1.55 1.87
CA VAL A 178 -14.04 1.60 2.28
C VAL A 178 -13.93 1.86 3.78
N PHE A 179 -14.80 2.71 4.35
CA PHE A 179 -14.89 2.87 5.80
C PHE A 179 -15.32 1.58 6.51
N GLU A 180 -16.28 0.83 5.95
CA GLU A 180 -16.70 -0.47 6.49
C GLU A 180 -15.57 -1.51 6.44
N LEU A 181 -14.80 -1.54 5.34
CA LEU A 181 -13.65 -2.41 5.20
C LEU A 181 -12.51 -1.99 6.16
N TYR A 182 -12.32 -0.69 6.36
CA TYR A 182 -11.39 -0.15 7.35
C TYR A 182 -11.76 -0.58 8.77
N ALA A 183 -13.04 -0.52 9.15
CA ALA A 183 -13.50 -0.99 10.46
C ALA A 183 -13.14 -2.47 10.68
N ALA A 184 -13.29 -3.32 9.66
CA ALA A 184 -12.85 -4.72 9.73
C ALA A 184 -11.32 -4.86 9.83
N ALA A 185 -10.55 -4.03 9.11
CA ALA A 185 -9.10 -3.99 9.24
C ALA A 185 -8.66 -3.62 10.67
N VAL A 186 -9.31 -2.62 11.30
CA VAL A 186 -9.04 -2.25 12.70
C VAL A 186 -9.36 -3.40 13.66
N ARG A 187 -10.48 -4.10 13.48
CA ARG A 187 -10.80 -5.30 14.29
C ARG A 187 -9.72 -6.37 14.16
N ARG A 188 -9.22 -6.60 12.94
CA ARG A 188 -8.26 -7.66 12.62
C ARG A 188 -6.83 -7.35 13.08
N PHE A 189 -6.35 -6.13 12.84
CA PHE A 189 -4.96 -5.74 13.08
C PHE A 189 -4.77 -4.94 14.36
N GLY A 190 -5.82 -4.28 14.85
CA GLY A 190 -5.77 -3.40 16.01
C GLY A 190 -5.25 -2.02 15.63
N ARG A 191 -4.46 -1.43 16.53
CA ARG A 191 -4.01 -0.05 16.38
C ARG A 191 -2.80 0.00 15.46
N VAL A 192 -3.05 0.25 14.17
CA VAL A 192 -2.05 0.44 13.12
C VAL A 192 -2.06 1.91 12.69
N SER A 193 -0.90 2.46 12.33
CA SER A 193 -0.80 3.83 11.79
C SER A 193 -1.68 3.96 10.55
N THR A 194 -2.66 4.86 10.55
CA THR A 194 -3.60 5.05 9.43
C THR A 194 -3.44 6.45 8.86
N MET A 195 -3.37 6.56 7.53
CA MET A 195 -3.28 7.82 6.80
C MET A 195 -4.41 7.91 5.77
N ILE A 196 -4.91 9.13 5.54
CA ILE A 196 -5.76 9.42 4.38
C ILE A 196 -4.85 9.87 3.25
N GLU A 197 -4.97 9.22 2.10
CA GLU A 197 -4.28 9.59 0.86
C GLU A 197 -5.23 10.41 -0.03
N ARG A 198 -4.70 11.52 -0.55
CA ARG A 198 -5.43 12.46 -1.40
C ARG A 198 -4.45 13.10 -2.38
N ASP A 199 -4.39 12.55 -3.58
CA ASP A 199 -3.36 12.88 -4.56
C ASP A 199 -3.80 13.96 -5.55
N ASP A 200 -5.10 14.06 -5.79
CA ASP A 200 -5.71 15.09 -6.63
C ASP A 200 -6.99 15.64 -5.99
N ASN A 201 -7.57 16.68 -6.58
CA ASN A 201 -8.77 17.38 -6.10
C ASN A 201 -8.76 17.66 -4.58
N ILE A 202 -7.59 18.03 -4.06
CA ILE A 202 -7.33 18.18 -2.62
C ILE A 202 -8.28 19.22 -2.02
N PRO A 203 -9.17 18.84 -1.09
CA PRO A 203 -10.15 19.75 -0.52
C PRO A 203 -9.50 20.67 0.53
N PRO A 204 -10.21 21.72 0.99
CA PRO A 204 -9.76 22.54 2.10
C PRO A 204 -9.39 21.68 3.33
N LEU A 205 -8.35 22.11 4.06
CA LEU A 205 -7.83 21.37 5.22
C LEU A 205 -8.91 21.01 6.25
N ALA A 206 -9.92 21.86 6.46
CA ALA A 206 -11.01 21.59 7.39
C ALA A 206 -11.79 20.31 7.02
N GLU A 207 -12.03 20.09 5.72
CA GLU A 207 -12.76 18.92 5.23
C GLU A 207 -11.93 17.64 5.41
N LEU A 208 -10.62 17.70 5.14
CA LEU A 208 -9.69 16.58 5.44
C LEU A 208 -9.64 16.27 6.94
N LEU A 209 -9.71 17.28 7.80
CA LEU A 209 -9.72 17.09 9.25
C LEU A 209 -11.03 16.47 9.74
N ASP A 210 -12.16 16.81 9.11
CA ASP A 210 -13.45 16.20 9.39
C ASP A 210 -13.47 14.73 8.97
N GLU A 211 -12.97 14.41 7.76
CA GLU A 211 -12.80 13.03 7.28
C GLU A 211 -11.85 12.23 8.18
N LEU A 212 -10.73 12.81 8.58
CA LEU A 212 -9.81 12.22 9.57
C LEU A 212 -10.48 12.00 10.93
N GLY A 213 -11.41 12.88 11.31
CA GLY A 213 -12.25 12.70 12.49
C GLY A 213 -13.10 11.43 12.41
N GLN A 214 -13.68 11.14 11.24
CA GLN A 214 -14.45 9.91 11.01
C GLN A 214 -13.57 8.67 11.12
N VAL A 215 -12.40 8.67 10.46
CA VAL A 215 -11.40 7.58 10.55
C VAL A 215 -11.04 7.29 12.01
N ARG A 216 -10.74 8.34 12.79
CA ARG A 216 -10.41 8.20 14.22
C ARG A 216 -11.57 7.61 15.03
N ASN A 217 -12.79 8.07 14.80
CA ASN A 217 -13.97 7.58 15.52
C ASN A 217 -14.20 6.09 15.26
N ILE A 218 -14.12 5.66 14.00
CA ILE A 218 -14.21 4.24 13.61
C ILE A 218 -13.14 3.45 14.34
N ALA A 219 -11.88 3.87 14.24
CA ALA A 219 -10.77 3.16 14.88
C ALA A 219 -10.95 3.04 16.40
N GLU A 220 -11.38 4.11 17.07
CA GLU A 220 -11.63 4.09 18.52
C GLU A 220 -12.80 3.20 18.93
N GLN A 221 -13.86 3.14 18.12
CA GLN A 221 -15.01 2.28 18.38
C GLN A 221 -14.61 0.81 18.29
N GLU A 222 -14.01 0.40 17.18
CA GLU A 222 -13.62 -0.99 16.93
C GLU A 222 -12.55 -1.48 17.94
N LEU A 223 -11.63 -0.60 18.34
CA LEU A 223 -10.63 -0.94 19.37
C LEU A 223 -11.24 -1.13 20.76
N LYS A 224 -12.30 -0.40 21.12
CA LYS A 224 -13.00 -0.60 22.39
C LYS A 224 -13.73 -1.93 22.41
N GLU A 225 -14.40 -2.27 21.31
CA GLU A 225 -15.14 -3.53 21.17
C GLU A 225 -14.22 -4.75 21.25
N ARG A 226 -12.96 -4.64 20.77
CA ARG A 226 -11.96 -5.71 20.88
C ARG A 226 -11.48 -5.99 22.32
N VAL A 227 -11.55 -5.01 23.21
CA VAL A 227 -11.06 -5.11 24.60
C VAL A 227 -12.18 -5.55 25.57
N ALA A 228 -13.44 -5.37 25.19
CA ALA A 228 -14.62 -5.78 25.96
C ALA A 228 -14.88 -7.28 25.86
#